data_AF-A0A9E0G176-F1
#
_entry.id   AF-A0A9E0G176-F1
#
_cell.length_a   1.000
_cell.length_b   1.000
_cell.length_c   1.000
_cell.angle_alpha   90.00
_cell.angle_beta   90.00
_cell.angle_gamma   90.00
#
_symmetry.space_group_name_H-M   'P 1'
#
loop_
_entity.id
_entity.type
_entity.pdbx_description
1 polymer ?
#
loop_
_entity_poly.entity_id
_entity_poly.type
_entity_poly.pdbx_seq_one_letter_code
_entity_poly.pdbx_strand_id
1 'polypeptide(L)'
;MKKIFSVLFAASTLFSTPLFAKIEILNPWIRPSTGPNAALFMEVINTSEKPISLISAHSDTSSRMELHQHIEENGRMRMSQVETFKIPEQGKLALVPGDLHVMFMGIHRPFTEGETIHVTLTFEGEESIKVAVPVKNGQTLSSHPSDT
;
A
#
# COMPACT_ATOMS: atom_id res chain seq x y z
N MET A 1 -39.03 58.98 16.11
CA MET A 1 -37.72 58.43 16.54
C MET A 1 -37.89 56.93 16.82
N LYS A 2 -37.28 56.05 16.03
CA LYS A 2 -37.04 54.62 16.33
C LYS A 2 -36.13 54.08 15.22
N LYS A 3 -34.82 53.99 15.50
CA LYS A 3 -33.82 53.46 14.58
C LYS A 3 -33.90 51.92 14.62
N ILE A 4 -34.10 51.30 13.46
CA ILE A 4 -34.06 49.84 13.32
C ILE A 4 -32.62 49.48 12.95
N PHE A 5 -31.91 48.83 13.86
CA PHE A 5 -30.54 48.35 13.65
C PHE A 5 -30.61 47.03 12.88
N SER A 6 -30.23 47.04 11.60
CA SER A 6 -30.01 45.82 10.83
C SER A 6 -28.79 45.08 11.38
N VAL A 7 -29.02 43.94 12.03
CA VAL A 7 -27.97 42.98 12.36
C VAL A 7 -27.80 42.09 11.13
N LEU A 8 -26.77 42.36 10.32
CA LEU A 8 -26.31 41.46 9.26
C LEU A 8 -25.58 40.29 9.94
N PHE A 9 -26.21 39.13 10.02
CA PHE A 9 -25.58 37.90 10.49
C PHE A 9 -24.89 37.25 9.28
N ALA A 10 -23.63 37.59 9.03
CA ALA A 10 -22.80 36.92 8.04
C ALA A 10 -22.42 35.53 8.58
N ALA A 11 -23.22 34.51 8.25
CA ALA A 11 -22.90 33.12 8.51
C ALA A 11 -21.79 32.67 7.54
N SER A 12 -20.54 32.87 7.92
CA SER A 12 -19.39 32.27 7.24
C SER A 12 -19.37 30.78 7.51
N THR A 13 -20.01 29.99 6.64
CA THR A 13 -19.86 28.54 6.63
C THR A 13 -18.42 28.21 6.22
N LEU A 14 -17.59 27.85 7.19
CA LEU A 14 -16.32 27.17 6.94
C LEU A 14 -16.65 25.82 6.31
N PHE A 15 -16.67 25.75 4.99
CA PHE A 15 -16.65 24.48 4.28
C PHE A 15 -15.27 23.87 4.51
N SER A 16 -15.18 22.99 5.51
CA SER A 16 -14.05 22.08 5.67
C SER A 16 -14.10 21.14 4.47
N THR A 17 -13.32 21.41 3.43
CA THR A 17 -13.14 20.44 2.35
C THR A 17 -12.60 19.17 2.99
N PRO A 18 -13.27 18.00 2.87
CA PRO A 18 -12.66 16.76 3.28
C PRO A 18 -11.37 16.64 2.46
N LEU A 19 -10.24 16.61 3.15
CA LEU A 19 -8.98 16.21 2.54
C LEU A 19 -9.15 14.73 2.21
N PHE A 20 -9.69 14.43 1.03
CA PHE A 20 -9.64 13.09 0.49
C PHE A 20 -8.17 12.69 0.50
N ALA A 21 -7.86 11.59 1.19
CA ALA A 21 -6.52 11.03 1.16
C ALA A 21 -6.18 10.79 -0.31
N LYS A 22 -5.13 11.45 -0.79
CA LYS A 22 -4.73 11.41 -2.21
C LYS A 22 -4.13 10.06 -2.64
N ILE A 23 -4.10 9.13 -1.69
CA ILE A 23 -3.52 7.80 -1.80
C ILE A 23 -4.60 6.84 -1.35
N GLU A 24 -5.00 5.95 -2.24
CA GLU A 24 -5.94 4.87 -1.93
C GLU A 24 -5.20 3.54 -1.96
N ILE A 25 -5.43 2.71 -0.94
CA ILE A 25 -4.86 1.36 -0.84
C ILE A 25 -5.99 0.36 -1.08
N LEU A 26 -5.88 -0.41 -2.14
CA LEU A 26 -6.90 -1.36 -2.57
C LEU A 26 -6.41 -2.79 -2.41
N ASN A 27 -7.32 -3.64 -1.95
CA ASN A 27 -7.16 -5.09 -1.88
C ASN A 27 -5.83 -5.59 -1.26
N PRO A 28 -5.37 -5.03 -0.12
CA PRO A 28 -4.13 -5.49 0.47
C PRO A 28 -4.28 -6.94 0.97
N TRP A 29 -3.24 -7.75 0.79
CA TRP A 29 -3.18 -9.10 1.34
C TRP A 29 -1.75 -9.60 1.51
N ILE A 30 -1.56 -10.50 2.47
CA ILE A 30 -0.29 -11.17 2.73
C ILE A 30 -0.44 -12.65 2.41
N ARG A 31 0.54 -13.21 1.69
CA ARG A 31 0.61 -14.66 1.48
C ARG A 31 0.98 -15.35 2.81
N PRO A 32 0.26 -16.40 3.23
CA PRO A 32 0.62 -17.18 4.41
C PRO A 32 2.06 -17.68 4.32
N SER A 33 2.76 -17.72 5.45
CA SER A 33 4.15 -18.17 5.50
C SER A 33 4.49 -18.82 6.83
N THR A 34 5.12 -19.99 6.76
CA THR A 34 5.76 -20.66 7.89
C THR A 34 7.28 -20.47 7.91
N GLY A 35 7.83 -19.80 6.89
CA GLY A 35 9.24 -19.51 6.75
C GLY A 35 9.66 -18.20 7.43
N PRO A 36 10.92 -17.77 7.27
CA PRO A 36 11.41 -16.55 7.91
C PRO A 36 10.89 -15.27 7.25
N ASN A 37 10.28 -15.34 6.07
CA ASN A 37 9.87 -14.18 5.27
C ASN A 37 8.43 -14.34 4.76
N ALA A 38 7.76 -13.24 4.47
CA ALA A 38 6.42 -13.22 3.87
C ALA A 38 6.31 -12.08 2.84
N ALA A 39 5.32 -12.13 1.96
CA ALA A 39 5.10 -11.13 0.91
C ALA A 39 3.74 -10.46 1.04
N LEU A 40 3.72 -9.13 0.97
CA LEU A 40 2.55 -8.25 0.90
C LEU A 40 2.32 -7.81 -0.55
N PHE A 41 1.05 -7.87 -0.94
CA PHE A 41 0.52 -7.47 -2.24
C PHE A 41 -0.65 -6.51 -2.03
N MET A 42 -0.81 -5.53 -2.91
CA MET A 42 -1.86 -4.50 -2.87
C MET A 42 -1.83 -3.68 -4.17
N GLU A 43 -2.86 -2.87 -4.40
CA GLU A 43 -2.83 -1.81 -5.40
C GLU A 43 -2.83 -0.45 -4.68
N VAL A 44 -1.96 0.45 -5.13
CA VAL A 44 -1.87 1.83 -4.62
C VAL A 44 -2.30 2.77 -5.73
N ILE A 45 -3.34 3.56 -5.49
CA ILE A 45 -3.82 4.58 -6.43
C ILE A 45 -3.39 5.95 -5.94
N ASN A 46 -2.77 6.73 -6.81
CA ASN A 46 -2.46 8.13 -6.59
C ASN A 46 -3.50 9.00 -7.27
N THR A 47 -4.39 9.61 -6.50
CA THR A 47 -5.43 10.53 -7.00
C THR A 47 -4.97 11.99 -7.00
N SER A 48 -3.70 12.27 -6.71
CA SER A 48 -3.13 13.62 -6.77
C SER A 48 -2.67 14.04 -8.16
N GLU A 49 -2.49 15.35 -8.34
CA GLU A 49 -1.90 15.98 -9.54
C GLU A 49 -0.36 16.01 -9.48
N LYS A 50 0.27 15.17 -8.65
CA LYS A 50 1.73 15.06 -8.56
C LYS A 50 2.14 13.60 -8.44
N PRO A 51 3.33 13.20 -8.93
CA PRO A 51 3.84 11.88 -8.61
C PRO A 51 4.10 11.74 -7.10
N ILE A 52 3.89 10.53 -6.58
CA ILE A 52 4.24 10.15 -5.20
C ILE A 52 5.19 8.95 -5.22
N SER A 53 5.90 8.74 -4.13
CA SER A 53 6.89 7.66 -4.01
C SER A 53 6.63 6.88 -2.73
N LEU A 54 6.36 5.57 -2.82
CA LEU A 54 6.38 4.68 -1.64
C LEU A 54 7.84 4.39 -1.32
N ILE A 55 8.32 4.81 -0.15
CA ILE A 55 9.74 4.73 0.22
C ILE A 55 10.01 3.70 1.33
N SER A 56 9.01 3.35 2.13
CA SER A 56 9.17 2.30 3.13
C SER A 56 7.84 1.69 3.57
N ALA A 57 7.94 0.49 4.14
CA ALA A 57 6.88 -0.16 4.88
C ALA A 57 7.43 -0.63 6.24
N HIS A 58 6.56 -0.72 7.24
CA HIS A 58 6.91 -1.18 8.58
C HIS A 58 5.79 -2.01 9.20
N SER A 59 6.17 -3.01 9.99
CA SER A 59 5.28 -3.77 10.87
C SER A 59 6.06 -4.29 12.07
N ASP A 60 5.44 -4.30 13.25
CA ASP A 60 6.01 -4.84 14.48
C ASP A 60 6.11 -6.38 14.47
N THR A 61 5.58 -7.03 13.42
CA THR A 61 5.57 -8.49 13.25
C THR A 61 6.79 -9.04 12.51
N SER A 62 7.74 -8.17 12.13
CA SER A 62 8.97 -8.54 11.41
C SER A 62 10.13 -7.65 11.80
N SER A 63 11.36 -8.12 11.57
CA SER A 63 12.57 -7.33 11.84
C SER A 63 12.71 -6.13 10.91
N ARG A 64 12.35 -6.27 9.63
CA ARG A 64 12.27 -5.16 8.67
C ARG A 64 11.38 -5.53 7.48
N MET A 65 11.01 -4.53 6.70
CA MET A 65 10.34 -4.73 5.42
C MET A 65 11.11 -4.07 4.28
N GLU A 66 11.08 -4.66 3.11
CA GLU A 66 11.84 -4.24 1.93
C GLU A 66 10.91 -4.17 0.70
N LEU A 67 11.16 -3.21 -0.19
CA LEU A 67 10.46 -3.09 -1.48
C LEU A 67 11.21 -3.91 -2.52
N HIS A 68 10.55 -4.86 -3.18
CA HIS A 68 11.21 -5.82 -4.08
C HIS A 68 10.56 -5.80 -5.47
N GLN A 69 11.39 -5.97 -6.50
CA GLN A 69 10.97 -6.18 -7.88
C GLN A 69 11.51 -7.49 -8.43
N HIS A 70 10.85 -8.02 -9.45
CA HIS A 70 11.36 -9.14 -10.23
C HIS A 70 12.16 -8.62 -11.43
N ILE A 71 13.40 -9.07 -11.58
CA ILE A 71 14.27 -8.73 -12.72
C ILE A 71 14.61 -10.03 -13.43
N GLU A 72 14.47 -10.04 -14.76
CA GLU A 72 15.08 -11.09 -15.58
C GLU A 72 16.53 -10.69 -15.86
N GLU A 73 17.47 -11.52 -15.41
CA GLU A 73 18.88 -11.34 -15.69
C GLU A 73 19.43 -12.66 -16.24
N ASN A 74 19.90 -12.64 -17.49
CA ASN A 74 20.44 -13.81 -18.19
C ASN A 74 19.48 -15.01 -18.23
N GLY A 75 18.19 -14.78 -18.51
CA GLY A 75 17.16 -15.82 -18.56
C GLY A 75 16.79 -16.41 -17.19
N ARG A 76 17.21 -15.77 -16.10
CA ARG A 76 16.85 -16.16 -14.72
C ARG A 76 16.09 -15.03 -14.06
N MET A 77 14.93 -15.36 -13.49
CA MET A 77 14.18 -14.42 -12.65
C MET A 77 14.84 -14.31 -11.28
N ARG A 78 15.14 -13.08 -10.86
CA ARG A 78 15.69 -12.75 -9.55
C ARG A 78 14.85 -11.67 -8.88
N MET A 79 14.59 -11.84 -7.58
CA MET A 79 14.06 -10.79 -6.72
C MET A 79 15.18 -9.83 -6.33
N SER A 80 14.97 -8.54 -6.54
CA SER A 80 15.92 -7.48 -6.17
C SER A 80 15.21 -6.40 -5.35
N GLN A 81 15.85 -5.98 -4.26
CA GLN A 81 15.41 -4.84 -3.49
C GLN A 81 15.53 -3.55 -4.32
N VAL A 82 14.58 -2.64 -4.13
CA VAL A 82 14.61 -1.26 -4.61
C VAL A 82 14.40 -0.29 -3.45
N GLU A 83 14.82 0.95 -3.61
CA GLU A 83 14.69 1.99 -2.59
C GLU A 83 13.28 2.60 -2.55
N THR A 84 12.61 2.67 -3.69
CA THR A 84 11.28 3.27 -3.79
C THR A 84 10.46 2.71 -4.96
N PHE A 85 9.14 2.77 -4.83
CA PHE A 85 8.21 2.66 -5.95
C PHE A 85 7.59 4.01 -6.26
N LYS A 86 7.86 4.52 -7.46
CA LYS A 86 7.26 5.75 -7.98
C LYS A 86 5.86 5.45 -8.53
N ILE A 87 4.86 6.20 -8.08
CA ILE A 87 3.50 6.17 -8.61
C ILE A 87 3.24 7.52 -9.33
N PRO A 88 3.00 7.52 -10.65
CA PRO A 88 2.67 8.74 -11.39
C PRO A 88 1.44 9.47 -10.82
N GLU A 89 1.31 10.76 -11.13
CA GLU A 89 0.07 11.51 -10.88
C GLU A 89 -1.12 10.84 -11.58
N GLN A 90 -2.28 10.82 -10.92
CA GLN A 90 -3.47 10.09 -11.41
C GLN A 90 -3.18 8.62 -11.79
N GLY A 91 -2.11 8.06 -11.23
CA GLY A 91 -1.54 6.77 -11.62
C GLY A 91 -1.77 5.69 -10.57
N LYS A 92 -1.21 4.52 -10.85
CA LYS A 92 -1.31 3.37 -9.94
C LYS A 92 -0.05 2.52 -9.92
N LEU A 93 0.16 1.86 -8.79
CA LEU A 93 1.19 0.85 -8.57
C LEU A 93 0.49 -0.47 -8.20
N ALA A 94 0.74 -1.51 -8.99
CA ALA A 94 0.26 -2.85 -8.70
C ALA A 94 1.38 -3.68 -8.07
N LEU A 95 1.19 -4.10 -6.83
CA LEU A 95 2.06 -5.04 -6.15
C LEU A 95 1.42 -6.43 -6.21
N VAL A 96 1.91 -7.28 -7.10
CA VAL A 96 1.30 -8.57 -7.46
C VAL A 96 2.32 -9.72 -7.46
N PRO A 97 1.89 -10.97 -7.24
CA PRO A 97 2.80 -12.11 -7.29
C PRO A 97 3.55 -12.22 -8.63
N GLY A 98 4.87 -12.36 -8.58
CA GLY A 98 5.71 -12.49 -9.76
C GLY A 98 6.23 -11.16 -10.33
N ASP A 99 5.87 -10.03 -9.73
CA ASP A 99 6.32 -8.70 -10.10
C ASP A 99 6.72 -7.91 -8.84
N LEU A 100 6.26 -6.68 -8.67
CA LEU A 100 6.55 -5.84 -7.53
C LEU A 100 5.83 -6.34 -6.27
N HIS A 101 6.50 -6.29 -5.13
CA HIS A 101 5.90 -6.66 -3.84
C HIS A 101 6.67 -6.05 -2.66
N VAL A 102 6.07 -6.10 -1.48
CA VAL A 102 6.74 -5.71 -0.23
C VAL A 102 7.06 -6.98 0.57
N MET A 103 8.35 -7.19 0.85
CA MET A 103 8.83 -8.35 1.60
C MET A 103 8.92 -8.03 3.09
N PHE A 104 8.35 -8.89 3.92
CA PHE A 104 8.69 -8.98 5.33
C PHE A 104 9.95 -9.84 5.47
N MET A 105 10.96 -9.30 6.15
CA MET A 105 12.22 -9.99 6.43
C MET A 105 12.30 -10.32 7.91
N GLY A 106 12.47 -11.61 8.22
CA GLY A 106 12.55 -12.09 9.60
C GLY A 106 11.24 -11.88 10.37
N ILE A 107 10.15 -12.51 9.91
CA ILE A 107 8.88 -12.52 10.65
C ILE A 107 9.08 -13.18 12.01
N HIS A 108 8.50 -12.60 13.07
CA HIS A 108 8.71 -13.06 14.45
C HIS A 108 7.94 -14.35 14.76
N ARG A 109 6.93 -14.67 13.95
CA ARG A 109 6.09 -15.87 14.02
C ARG A 109 5.52 -16.18 12.63
N PRO A 110 5.07 -17.42 12.39
CA PRO A 110 4.31 -17.75 11.19
C PRO A 110 3.09 -16.83 11.01
N PHE A 111 2.78 -16.49 9.76
CA PHE A 111 1.55 -15.80 9.38
C PHE A 111 0.56 -16.83 8.86
N THR A 112 -0.58 -16.96 9.54
CA THR A 112 -1.61 -17.96 9.25
C THR A 112 -2.83 -17.32 8.61
N GLU A 113 -3.51 -18.08 7.76
CA GLU A 113 -4.72 -17.61 7.07
C GLU A 113 -5.82 -17.22 8.06
N GLY A 114 -6.53 -16.12 7.76
CA GLY A 114 -7.57 -15.54 8.61
C GLY A 114 -7.05 -14.51 9.62
N GLU A 115 -5.74 -14.41 9.81
CA GLU A 115 -5.14 -13.34 10.60
C GLU A 115 -5.16 -11.99 9.87
N THR A 116 -4.99 -10.90 10.62
CA THR A 116 -4.80 -9.56 10.07
C THR A 116 -3.53 -8.94 10.66
N ILE A 117 -2.63 -8.50 9.79
CA ILE A 117 -1.37 -7.84 10.15
C ILE A 117 -1.49 -6.36 9.83
N HIS A 118 -1.09 -5.49 10.75
CA HIS A 118 -1.09 -4.05 10.50
C HIS A 118 0.26 -3.64 9.90
N VAL A 119 0.20 -2.92 8.78
CA VAL A 119 1.38 -2.41 8.07
C VAL A 119 1.27 -0.89 7.99
N THR A 120 2.36 -0.20 8.27
CA THR A 120 2.49 1.24 8.06
C THR A 120 3.26 1.49 6.78
N LEU A 121 2.67 2.23 5.84
CA LEU A 121 3.27 2.62 4.57
C LEU A 121 3.72 4.08 4.65
N THR A 122 4.95 4.37 4.25
CA THR A 122 5.48 5.75 4.22
C THR A 122 5.69 6.19 2.80
N PHE A 123 5.05 7.29 2.44
CA PHE A 123 5.22 7.95 1.17
C PHE A 123 6.10 9.19 1.34
N GLU A 124 6.92 9.49 0.34
CA GLU A 124 7.83 10.64 0.37
C GLU A 124 7.05 11.95 0.52
N GLY A 125 7.31 12.70 1.60
CA GLY A 125 6.69 14.00 1.85
C GLY A 125 5.22 13.97 2.28
N GLU A 126 4.65 12.79 2.49
CA GLU A 126 3.25 12.58 2.90
C GLU A 126 3.18 11.89 4.27
N GLU A 127 2.00 11.93 4.91
CA GLU A 127 1.78 11.21 6.18
C GLU A 127 1.78 9.68 5.95
N SER A 128 2.30 8.94 6.93
CA SER A 128 2.28 7.47 6.86
C SER A 128 0.86 6.92 7.00
N ILE A 129 0.53 5.91 6.20
CA ILE A 129 -0.80 5.28 6.17
C ILE A 129 -0.72 3.92 6.85
N LYS A 130 -1.56 3.71 7.88
CA LYS A 130 -1.73 2.38 8.50
C LYS A 130 -2.79 1.58 7.75
N VAL A 131 -2.44 0.37 7.36
CA VAL A 131 -3.28 -0.55 6.59
C VAL A 131 -3.45 -1.85 7.38
N ALA A 132 -4.69 -2.27 7.57
CA ALA A 132 -5.01 -3.61 8.08
C ALA A 132 -4.98 -4.60 6.91
N VAL A 133 -4.06 -5.57 6.97
CA VAL A 133 -3.81 -6.49 5.87
C VAL A 133 -4.19 -7.92 6.24
N PRO A 134 -5.22 -8.52 5.61
CA PRO A 134 -5.56 -9.92 5.85
C PRO A 134 -4.51 -10.87 5.28
N VAL A 135 -4.20 -11.92 6.03
CA VAL A 135 -3.41 -13.06 5.57
C VAL A 135 -4.37 -14.05 4.89
N LYS A 136 -4.17 -14.26 3.59
CA LYS A 136 -5.00 -15.18 2.79
C LYS A 136 -4.23 -15.72 1.61
N ASN A 137 -4.62 -16.91 1.14
CA ASN A 137 -4.12 -17.39 -0.14
C ASN A 137 -4.67 -16.49 -1.27
N GLY A 138 -3.80 -15.71 -1.89
CA GLY A 138 -4.16 -15.03 -3.14
C GLY A 138 -4.46 -16.07 -4.21
N GLN A 139 -5.51 -15.85 -4.99
CA GLN A 139 -5.77 -16.70 -6.16
C GLN A 139 -4.54 -16.64 -7.08
N THR A 140 -3.75 -17.70 -7.10
CA THR A 140 -2.90 -18.00 -8.24
C THR A 140 -3.87 -18.14 -9.41
N LEU A 141 -3.81 -17.25 -10.40
CA LEU A 141 -4.31 -17.60 -11.73
C LEU A 141 -3.59 -18.89 -12.08
N SER A 142 -4.35 -19.97 -12.08
CA SER A 142 -3.90 -21.34 -12.23
C SER A 142 -2.84 -21.43 -13.33
N SER A 143 -1.68 -21.97 -12.96
CA SER A 143 -0.74 -22.57 -13.91
C SER A 143 -1.52 -23.37 -14.93
N HIS A 144 -1.32 -23.05 -16.20
CA HIS A 144 -1.75 -23.86 -17.33
C HIS A 144 -1.31 -25.32 -17.07
N PRO A 145 -2.22 -26.32 -17.10
CA PRO A 145 -1.77 -27.68 -17.26
C PRO A 145 -1.23 -27.77 -18.68
N SER A 146 0.09 -27.82 -18.84
CA SER A 146 0.66 -28.35 -20.07
C SER A 146 0.36 -29.85 -20.07
N ASP A 147 -0.79 -30.22 -20.61
CA ASP A 147 -1.03 -31.52 -21.21
C ASP A 147 0.03 -31.72 -22.31
N THR A 148 1.00 -32.60 -22.06
CA THR A 148 1.56 -33.61 -22.99
C THR A 148 2.42 -34.58 -22.22
#